data_AF-A0A059B1D9-F1
#
_entry.id   AF-A0A059B1D9-F1
#
_cell.length_a   1.000
_cell.length_b   1.000
_cell.length_c   1.000
_cell.angle_alpha   90.00
_cell.angle_beta   90.00
_cell.angle_gamma   90.00
#
_symmetry.space_group_name_H-M   'P 1'
#
loop_
_entity.id
_entity.type
_entity.pdbx_description
1 polymer ?
#
loop_
_entity_poly.entity_id
_entity_poly.type
_entity_poly.pdbx_seq_one_letter_code
_entity_poly.pdbx_strand_id
1 'polypeptide(L)'
;MGRAAPTSSVRRSRCGRRRSPATACVWPPDLRLAEVARISNEDRLGRGQILKHDKSAAGIWWQLKNIHGTQAPILALSKDVIGIVATLGKVDDENLSRLLSEYLGAENMLAIVCQTRQGLKALETYDRAGSIDESAGLHGLGSSIGRTLNGRFLFICLEDLRPYIGDFVADDSQRRLDLFKPRLPSGECPRGFLDFAVNMVNIETTHLVCSTPSGHGLRETLFYHLFSRTQVYSTRVDMLRARPLITDGAISLDGGIIRAPGMYSLGRREDVDVRFPVPSGASSRPTNYREIENRMKDLKWKREKLLEDLRQERQMLDHAKLDFERKKQEFFMFLGQSSSYATWLDVIYIFWERFSAG
;
A
#
# COMPACT_ATOMS: atom_id res chain seq x y z
N MET A 1 65.65 -27.01 37.42
CA MET A 1 65.59 -28.33 38.09
C MET A 1 64.53 -28.25 39.18
N GLY A 2 63.71 -29.30 39.35
CA GLY A 2 62.77 -29.41 40.47
C GLY A 2 61.29 -29.17 40.11
N ARG A 3 60.70 -30.14 39.40
CA ARG A 3 59.25 -30.38 39.42
C ARG A 3 58.83 -30.78 40.84
N ALA A 4 57.66 -30.33 41.29
CA ALA A 4 56.73 -31.15 42.07
C ALA A 4 55.39 -30.41 42.24
N ALA A 5 54.37 -30.86 41.52
CA ALA A 5 53.03 -30.95 42.11
C ALA A 5 53.00 -32.29 42.90
N PRO A 6 52.11 -32.51 43.90
CA PRO A 6 50.74 -32.85 43.54
C PRO A 6 49.63 -32.63 44.62
N THR A 7 48.39 -32.74 44.12
CA THR A 7 47.19 -33.38 44.71
C THR A 7 46.51 -32.85 45.99
N SER A 8 45.31 -32.30 45.75
CA SER A 8 44.00 -32.63 46.34
C SER A 8 43.83 -32.70 47.86
N SER A 9 42.86 -31.94 48.37
CA SER A 9 41.81 -32.51 49.24
C SER A 9 40.60 -31.59 49.38
N VAL A 10 39.48 -32.26 49.61
CA VAL A 10 38.09 -31.80 49.70
C VAL A 10 37.81 -31.17 51.07
N ARG A 11 37.01 -30.09 51.15
CA ARG A 11 35.77 -30.00 51.96
C ARG A 11 35.32 -28.57 52.28
N ARG A 12 33.98 -28.45 52.28
CA ARG A 12 33.10 -27.61 53.11
C ARG A 12 32.79 -26.18 52.65
N SER A 13 31.58 -26.09 52.09
CA SER A 13 30.45 -25.28 52.60
C SER A 13 30.74 -23.83 52.99
N ARG A 14 30.14 -22.89 52.26
CA ARG A 14 29.29 -21.85 52.87
C ARG A 14 28.40 -21.22 51.82
N CYS A 15 27.09 -21.35 52.05
CA CYS A 15 26.04 -20.60 51.39
C CYS A 15 26.23 -19.12 51.71
N GLY A 16 26.61 -18.32 50.71
CA GLY A 16 26.80 -16.89 50.83
C GLY A 16 26.04 -16.19 49.72
N ARG A 17 24.88 -15.61 50.06
CA ARG A 17 24.15 -14.68 49.20
C ARG A 17 25.08 -13.54 48.81
N ARG A 18 25.43 -13.42 47.52
CA ARG A 18 25.99 -12.21 46.93
C ARG A 18 24.99 -11.68 45.91
N ARG A 19 24.48 -10.47 46.18
CA ARG A 19 23.83 -9.60 45.20
C ARG A 19 24.88 -9.25 44.14
N SER A 20 24.58 -9.53 42.88
CA SER A 20 25.37 -9.02 41.74
C SER A 20 24.88 -7.64 41.34
N PRO A 21 25.76 -6.72 40.90
CA PRO A 21 25.40 -5.35 40.56
C PRO A 21 24.77 -5.25 39.17
N ALA A 22 23.88 -4.27 39.02
CA ALA A 22 23.28 -3.89 37.74
C ALA A 22 24.36 -3.62 36.69
N THR A 23 24.34 -4.38 35.60
CA THR A 23 25.14 -4.12 34.41
C THR A 23 24.51 -2.93 33.68
N ALA A 24 25.19 -1.79 33.71
CA ALA A 24 24.87 -0.66 32.87
C ALA A 24 25.04 -1.07 31.40
N CYS A 25 23.93 -1.13 30.65
CA CYS A 25 23.98 -1.27 29.20
C CYS A 25 24.56 0.02 28.60
N VAL A 26 25.84 -0.02 28.25
CA VAL A 26 26.49 0.95 27.39
C VAL A 26 25.89 0.77 25.99
N TRP A 27 25.11 1.76 25.55
CA TRP A 27 24.61 1.81 24.17
C TRP A 27 25.79 2.11 23.24
N PRO A 28 26.00 1.35 22.15
CA PRO A 28 26.95 1.76 21.12
C PRO A 28 26.43 3.03 20.41
N PRO A 29 27.30 4.01 20.11
CA PRO A 29 26.90 5.19 19.37
C PRO A 29 26.65 4.87 17.88
N ASP A 30 25.73 5.63 17.30
CA ASP A 30 25.49 5.81 15.86
C ASP A 30 24.72 4.76 15.05
N LEU A 31 23.43 4.67 15.36
CA LEU A 31 22.37 4.32 14.39
C LEU A 31 22.11 5.44 13.34
N ARG A 32 22.77 6.61 13.44
CA ARG A 32 22.55 7.76 12.54
C ARG A 32 23.29 7.66 11.20
N LEU A 33 24.27 6.76 11.06
CA LEU A 33 25.01 6.58 9.81
C LEU A 33 24.39 5.54 8.87
N ALA A 34 23.52 4.65 9.38
CA ALA A 34 22.85 3.62 8.58
C ALA A 34 21.65 4.16 7.77
N GLU A 35 21.08 5.31 8.17
CA GLU A 35 19.97 5.96 7.45
C GLU A 35 20.46 6.65 6.17
N VAL A 36 21.73 7.09 6.14
CA VAL A 36 22.34 7.87 5.05
C VAL A 36 22.84 6.98 3.89
N ALA A 37 23.02 5.67 4.11
CA ALA A 37 23.47 4.72 3.10
C ALA A 37 22.33 4.09 2.26
N ARG A 38 21.11 4.64 2.31
CA ARG A 38 19.90 4.06 1.67
C ARG A 38 19.76 4.25 0.15
N ILE A 39 20.77 4.77 -0.53
CA ILE A 39 20.76 4.87 -1.99
C ILE A 39 21.58 3.69 -2.53
N SER A 40 20.91 2.57 -2.85
CA SER A 40 21.55 1.50 -3.60
C SER A 40 21.99 2.04 -4.97
N ASN A 41 23.13 1.55 -5.47
CA ASN A 41 23.69 1.99 -6.75
C ASN A 41 22.85 1.59 -7.98
N GLU A 42 21.74 0.85 -7.80
CA GLU A 42 20.85 0.39 -8.88
C GLU A 42 19.93 1.49 -9.46
N ASP A 43 19.67 2.59 -8.74
CA ASP A 43 18.71 3.60 -9.24
C ASP A 43 19.25 4.50 -10.37
N ARG A 44 20.46 4.26 -10.92
CA ARG A 44 21.14 5.24 -11.82
C ARG A 44 20.47 5.45 -13.18
N LEU A 45 19.69 4.49 -13.69
CA LEU A 45 19.11 4.60 -15.05
C LEU A 45 17.73 5.28 -15.06
N GLY A 46 16.86 4.98 -14.08
CA GLY A 46 15.60 5.72 -13.87
C GLY A 46 15.82 7.17 -13.40
N ARG A 47 16.96 7.41 -12.72
CA ARG A 47 17.41 8.73 -12.22
C ARG A 47 17.42 9.82 -13.29
N GLY A 48 17.90 9.54 -14.51
CA GLY A 48 18.07 10.58 -15.52
C GLY A 48 16.76 11.03 -16.18
N GLN A 49 15.77 10.14 -16.29
CA GLN A 49 14.56 10.36 -17.08
C GLN A 49 13.56 11.28 -16.37
N ILE A 50 13.29 11.03 -15.08
CA ILE A 50 12.36 11.86 -14.28
C ILE A 50 12.91 13.28 -14.09
N LEU A 51 14.23 13.41 -13.96
CA LEU A 51 14.90 14.71 -13.82
C LEU A 51 14.81 15.60 -15.06
N LYS A 52 14.56 15.04 -16.25
CA LYS A 52 14.25 15.85 -17.46
C LYS A 52 12.93 16.60 -17.33
N HIS A 53 12.03 16.11 -16.48
CA HIS A 53 10.74 16.73 -16.19
C HIS A 53 10.80 17.52 -14.88
N ASP A 54 11.78 18.42 -14.75
CA ASP A 54 12.07 19.17 -13.52
C ASP A 54 10.96 20.14 -13.06
N LYS A 55 10.02 20.48 -13.96
CA LYS A 55 8.80 21.25 -13.67
C LYS A 55 7.57 20.38 -13.37
N SER A 56 7.67 19.06 -13.49
CA SER A 56 6.58 18.14 -13.17
C SER A 56 6.53 17.82 -11.67
N ALA A 57 5.38 17.39 -11.18
CA ALA A 57 5.20 16.98 -9.79
C ALA A 57 6.17 15.86 -9.40
N ALA A 58 6.34 14.86 -10.29
CA ALA A 58 7.30 13.78 -10.12
C ALA A 58 8.75 14.28 -10.04
N GLY A 59 9.15 15.22 -10.90
CA GLY A 59 10.50 15.81 -10.88
C GLY A 59 10.78 16.57 -9.60
N ILE A 60 9.83 17.40 -9.15
CA ILE A 60 9.91 18.17 -7.90
C ILE A 60 9.96 17.22 -6.70
N TRP A 61 9.04 16.26 -6.62
CA TRP A 61 9.01 15.27 -5.55
C TRP A 61 10.31 14.48 -5.45
N TRP A 62 10.85 14.05 -6.59
CA TRP A 62 12.11 13.34 -6.66
C TRP A 62 13.27 14.17 -6.12
N GLN A 63 13.34 15.46 -6.48
CA GLN A 63 14.37 16.37 -5.97
C GLN A 63 14.22 16.61 -4.46
N LEU A 64 13.00 16.87 -3.98
CA LEU A 64 12.72 17.06 -2.55
C LEU A 64 13.18 15.87 -1.71
N LYS A 65 12.87 14.64 -2.15
CA LYS A 65 13.30 13.41 -1.49
C LYS A 65 14.82 13.29 -1.39
N ASN A 66 15.55 13.73 -2.41
CA ASN A 66 17.01 13.60 -2.49
C ASN A 66 17.79 14.74 -1.83
N ILE A 67 17.26 15.97 -1.84
CA ILE A 67 17.94 17.17 -1.33
C ILE A 67 17.61 17.42 0.15
N HIS A 68 16.36 17.17 0.55
CA HIS A 68 15.82 17.61 1.84
C HIS A 68 15.00 16.54 2.55
N GLY A 69 15.26 15.25 2.29
CA GLY A 69 14.52 14.11 2.87
C GLY A 69 14.45 14.06 4.40
N THR A 70 15.17 14.94 5.12
CA THR A 70 15.18 15.08 6.58
C THR A 70 14.35 16.26 7.13
N GLN A 71 13.77 17.12 6.29
CA GLN A 71 12.92 18.22 6.78
C GLN A 71 11.53 17.72 7.21
N ALA A 72 11.01 18.22 8.34
CA ALA A 72 9.73 17.80 8.93
C ALA A 72 8.51 17.77 7.96
N PRO A 73 8.25 18.81 7.13
CA PRO A 73 7.12 18.78 6.20
C PRO A 73 7.30 17.73 5.09
N ILE A 74 8.53 17.54 4.61
CA ILE A 74 8.86 16.50 3.62
C ILE A 74 8.73 15.11 4.24
N LEU A 75 9.14 14.94 5.50
CA LEU A 75 8.96 13.70 6.27
C LEU A 75 7.49 13.35 6.54
N ALA A 76 6.64 14.35 6.71
CA ALA A 76 5.20 14.14 6.85
C ALA A 76 4.57 13.69 5.53
N LEU A 77 4.92 14.37 4.43
CA LEU A 77 4.45 14.04 3.09
C LEU A 77 5.00 12.67 2.61
N SER A 78 6.26 12.36 2.91
CA SER A 78 6.92 11.10 2.52
C SER A 78 6.39 9.87 3.23
N LYS A 79 5.62 10.03 4.31
CA LYS A 79 5.00 8.89 5.00
C LYS A 79 3.88 8.28 4.17
N ASP A 80 3.15 9.10 3.41
CA ASP A 80 2.00 8.64 2.63
C ASP A 80 2.37 8.39 1.16
N VAL A 81 3.33 9.14 0.61
CA VAL A 81 3.80 8.93 -0.77
C VAL A 81 4.60 7.63 -0.88
N ILE A 82 4.09 6.69 -1.67
CA ILE A 82 4.75 5.41 -1.98
C ILE A 82 5.84 5.63 -3.03
N GLY A 83 5.55 6.41 -4.08
CA GLY A 83 6.52 6.72 -5.13
C GLY A 83 5.89 7.25 -6.41
N ILE A 84 6.68 7.27 -7.48
CA ILE A 84 6.24 7.62 -8.84
C ILE A 84 6.06 6.31 -9.62
N VAL A 85 5.00 6.19 -10.43
CA VAL A 85 4.68 4.94 -11.17
C VAL A 85 5.91 4.37 -11.90
N ALA A 86 6.66 5.23 -12.62
CA ALA A 86 7.88 4.84 -13.33
C ALA A 86 8.96 4.16 -12.45
N THR A 87 8.97 4.42 -11.14
CA THR A 87 9.96 3.88 -10.20
C THR A 87 9.47 2.66 -9.41
N LEU A 88 8.16 2.37 -9.44
CA LEU A 88 7.55 1.33 -8.61
C LEU A 88 7.55 -0.07 -9.24
N GLY A 89 7.98 -0.17 -10.50
CA GLY A 89 8.11 -1.41 -11.24
C GLY A 89 9.39 -1.45 -12.06
N LYS A 90 9.94 -2.66 -12.27
CA LYS A 90 11.06 -2.93 -13.17
C LYS A 90 10.58 -3.85 -14.30
N VAL A 91 11.16 -3.74 -15.48
CA VAL A 91 10.81 -4.60 -16.64
C VAL A 91 12.08 -5.20 -17.21
N ASP A 92 12.09 -6.50 -17.49
CA ASP A 92 13.34 -7.23 -17.81
C ASP A 92 13.92 -6.94 -19.20
N ASP A 93 13.11 -6.39 -20.11
CA ASP A 93 13.49 -6.10 -21.49
C ASP A 93 13.28 -4.62 -21.83
N GLU A 94 14.24 -4.01 -22.53
CA GLU A 94 14.21 -2.59 -22.91
C GLU A 94 13.08 -2.29 -23.91
N ASN A 95 12.82 -3.18 -24.87
CA ASN A 95 11.76 -2.97 -25.84
C ASN A 95 10.38 -3.08 -25.16
N LEU A 96 10.19 -4.06 -24.28
CA LEU A 96 8.99 -4.20 -23.48
C LEU A 96 8.79 -3.01 -22.54
N SER A 97 9.85 -2.56 -21.84
CA SER A 97 9.81 -1.38 -20.99
C SER A 97 9.30 -0.17 -21.77
N ARG A 98 9.88 0.10 -22.94
CA ARG A 98 9.44 1.18 -23.83
C ARG A 98 7.97 1.03 -24.22
N LEU A 99 7.54 -0.16 -24.65
CA LEU A 99 6.17 -0.39 -25.11
C LEU A 99 5.14 -0.27 -24.00
N LEU A 100 5.44 -0.77 -22.79
CA LEU A 100 4.56 -0.61 -21.63
C LEU A 100 4.48 0.85 -21.21
N SER A 101 5.57 1.61 -21.26
CA SER A 101 5.57 3.04 -20.96
C SER A 101 4.85 3.87 -22.02
N GLU A 102 4.97 3.52 -23.30
CA GLU A 102 4.16 4.11 -24.40
C GLU A 102 2.67 3.80 -24.21
N TYR A 103 2.36 2.59 -23.74
CA TYR A 103 0.99 2.17 -23.43
C TYR A 103 0.40 2.91 -22.22
N LEU A 104 1.19 3.26 -21.21
CA LEU A 104 0.69 4.07 -20.11
C LEU A 104 0.62 5.56 -20.46
N GLY A 105 1.57 6.04 -21.27
CA GLY A 105 1.74 7.46 -21.55
C GLY A 105 2.46 8.20 -20.41
N ALA A 106 3.04 9.36 -20.75
CA ALA A 106 3.86 10.13 -19.82
C ALA A 106 3.12 10.57 -18.55
N GLU A 107 1.83 10.94 -18.67
CA GLU A 107 1.02 11.38 -17.53
C GLU A 107 0.88 10.29 -16.46
N ASN A 108 0.58 9.05 -16.87
CA ASN A 108 0.47 7.91 -15.95
C ASN A 108 1.85 7.49 -15.42
N MET A 109 2.89 7.52 -16.26
CA MET A 109 4.26 7.18 -15.83
C MET A 109 4.81 8.16 -14.78
N LEU A 110 4.42 9.43 -14.85
CA LEU A 110 4.81 10.49 -13.91
C LEU A 110 3.82 10.67 -12.74
N ALA A 111 2.79 9.83 -12.63
CA ALA A 111 1.81 9.95 -11.56
C ALA A 111 2.44 9.69 -10.18
N ILE A 112 2.05 10.50 -9.19
CA ILE A 112 2.43 10.31 -7.78
C ILE A 112 1.44 9.34 -7.13
N VAL A 113 1.96 8.29 -6.52
CA VAL A 113 1.19 7.25 -5.85
C VAL A 113 1.26 7.44 -4.33
N CYS A 114 0.11 7.56 -3.69
CA CYS A 114 -0.02 7.72 -2.24
C CYS A 114 -0.86 6.60 -1.62
N GLN A 115 -0.59 6.32 -0.35
CA GLN A 115 -1.28 5.28 0.39
C GLN A 115 -2.72 5.68 0.72
N THR A 116 -2.96 6.93 1.12
CA THR A 116 -4.27 7.40 1.61
C THR A 116 -4.70 8.71 0.97
N ARG A 117 -5.97 9.09 1.20
CA ARG A 117 -6.48 10.42 0.79
C ARG A 117 -5.81 11.58 1.52
N GLN A 118 -5.11 11.32 2.62
CA GLN A 118 -4.39 12.37 3.34
C GLN A 118 -3.21 12.89 2.52
N GLY A 119 -2.57 12.04 1.72
CA GLY A 119 -1.52 12.45 0.77
C GLY A 119 -2.01 13.48 -0.25
N LEU A 120 -3.24 13.35 -0.74
CA LEU A 120 -3.82 14.33 -1.67
C LEU A 120 -3.88 15.73 -1.05
N LYS A 121 -4.41 15.82 0.17
CA LYS A 121 -4.52 17.09 0.90
C LYS A 121 -3.16 17.67 1.28
N ALA A 122 -2.15 16.82 1.42
CA ALA A 122 -0.79 17.25 1.71
C ALA A 122 -0.02 17.70 0.46
N LEU A 123 -0.42 17.23 -0.74
CA LEU A 123 0.18 17.64 -2.01
C LEU A 123 -0.46 18.92 -2.57
N GLU A 124 -1.78 19.06 -2.45
CA GLU A 124 -2.54 20.14 -3.07
C GLU A 124 -3.56 20.72 -2.10
N THR A 125 -3.58 22.05 -1.97
CA THR A 125 -4.49 22.78 -1.10
C THR A 125 -5.15 23.91 -1.86
N TYR A 126 -6.43 24.15 -1.54
CA TYR A 126 -7.23 25.19 -2.16
C TYR A 126 -7.65 26.21 -1.12
N ASP A 127 -7.68 27.48 -1.51
CA ASP A 127 -8.20 28.57 -0.69
C ASP A 127 -9.75 28.54 -0.64
N ARG A 128 -10.34 29.49 0.10
CA ARG A 128 -11.80 29.59 0.23
C ARG A 128 -12.50 29.95 -1.08
N ALA A 129 -11.79 30.53 -2.04
CA ALA A 129 -12.31 30.84 -3.37
C ALA A 129 -12.19 29.65 -4.34
N GLY A 130 -11.57 28.54 -3.91
CA GLY A 130 -11.30 27.37 -4.74
C GLY A 130 -10.09 27.52 -5.65
N SER A 131 -9.24 28.53 -5.42
CA SER A 131 -7.96 28.70 -6.12
C SER A 131 -6.86 27.90 -5.44
N ILE A 132 -5.86 27.47 -6.20
CA ILE A 132 -4.70 26.74 -5.67
C ILE A 132 -3.89 27.66 -4.76
N ASP A 133 -3.57 27.18 -3.56
CA ASP A 133 -2.64 27.85 -2.66
C ASP A 133 -1.19 27.51 -3.03
N GLU A 134 -0.56 28.39 -3.81
CA GLU A 134 0.82 28.23 -4.29
C GLU A 134 1.88 28.22 -3.16
N SER A 135 1.51 28.63 -1.95
CA SER A 135 2.42 28.68 -0.80
C SER A 135 2.48 27.36 -0.02
N ALA A 136 1.58 26.42 -0.31
CA ALA A 136 1.39 25.19 0.43
C ALA A 136 1.63 23.93 -0.43
N GLY A 137 1.62 22.77 0.23
CA GLY A 137 1.78 21.46 -0.42
C GLY A 137 3.02 21.33 -1.29
N LEU A 138 2.87 20.68 -2.44
CA LEU A 138 3.96 20.47 -3.40
C LEU A 138 4.40 21.77 -4.08
N HIS A 139 3.50 22.75 -4.24
CA HIS A 139 3.80 24.07 -4.79
C HIS A 139 4.76 24.86 -3.90
N GLY A 140 4.45 24.96 -2.60
CA GLY A 140 5.29 25.64 -1.62
C GLY A 140 6.63 24.92 -1.44
N LEU A 141 6.61 23.58 -1.35
CA LEU A 141 7.84 22.78 -1.25
C LEU A 141 8.71 22.93 -2.50
N GLY A 142 8.12 22.90 -3.70
CA GLY A 142 8.83 23.16 -4.95
C GLY A 142 9.46 24.54 -4.97
N SER A 143 8.71 25.57 -4.57
CA SER A 143 9.19 26.95 -4.53
C SER A 143 10.38 27.11 -3.58
N SER A 144 10.39 26.38 -2.45
CA SER A 144 11.51 26.38 -1.49
C SER A 144 12.84 25.88 -2.07
N ILE A 145 12.79 25.05 -3.11
CA ILE A 145 13.97 24.54 -3.84
C ILE A 145 14.19 25.26 -5.19
N GLY A 146 13.53 26.40 -5.41
CA GLY A 146 13.64 27.18 -6.63
C GLY A 146 12.96 26.55 -7.85
N ARG A 147 11.94 25.70 -7.63
CA ARG A 147 11.18 25.03 -8.69
C ARG A 147 9.73 25.47 -8.68
N THR A 148 9.18 25.66 -9.87
CA THR A 148 7.75 25.96 -10.06
C THR A 148 7.07 24.74 -10.66
N LEU A 149 6.04 24.23 -9.99
CA LEU A 149 5.19 23.18 -10.55
C LEU A 149 4.42 23.74 -11.74
N ASN A 150 4.50 23.07 -12.90
CA ASN A 150 3.80 23.48 -14.10
C ASN A 150 2.80 22.43 -14.55
N GLY A 151 1.58 22.86 -14.85
CA GLY A 151 0.53 22.03 -15.40
C GLY A 151 -0.12 21.10 -14.37
N ARG A 152 -1.05 20.28 -14.87
CA ARG A 152 -1.74 19.27 -14.07
C ARG A 152 -0.84 18.05 -13.92
N PHE A 153 -0.98 17.33 -12.81
CA PHE A 153 -0.34 16.05 -12.59
C PHE A 153 -1.37 15.02 -12.12
N LEU A 154 -1.08 13.74 -12.37
CA LEU A 154 -1.93 12.65 -11.90
C LEU A 154 -1.52 12.22 -10.49
N PHE A 155 -2.55 12.00 -9.68
CA PHE A 155 -2.45 11.47 -8.33
C PHE A 155 -3.23 10.16 -8.26
N ILE A 156 -2.59 9.11 -7.72
CA ILE A 156 -3.21 7.80 -7.54
C ILE A 156 -3.24 7.47 -6.05
N CYS A 157 -4.45 7.34 -5.50
CA CYS A 157 -4.69 6.93 -4.11
C CYS A 157 -4.91 5.43 -4.04
N LEU A 158 -4.00 4.68 -3.41
CA LEU A 158 -4.12 3.23 -3.29
C LEU A 158 -5.34 2.78 -2.47
N GLU A 159 -5.73 3.56 -1.46
CA GLU A 159 -6.94 3.31 -0.65
C GLU A 159 -8.23 3.36 -1.49
N ASP A 160 -8.25 4.15 -2.57
CA ASP A 160 -9.42 4.33 -3.43
C ASP A 160 -9.45 3.35 -4.61
N LEU A 161 -8.35 2.64 -4.86
CA LEU A 161 -8.29 1.65 -5.93
C LEU A 161 -9.02 0.38 -5.51
N ARG A 162 -9.82 -0.17 -6.43
CA ARG A 162 -10.40 -1.49 -6.26
C ARG A 162 -9.33 -2.54 -6.58
N PRO A 163 -8.96 -3.40 -5.61
CA PRO A 163 -8.00 -4.47 -5.86
C PRO A 163 -8.59 -5.54 -6.78
N TYR A 164 -7.73 -6.27 -7.47
CA TYR A 164 -8.07 -7.54 -8.09
C TYR A 164 -8.43 -8.57 -7.02
N ILE A 165 -9.56 -9.27 -7.22
CA ILE A 165 -10.16 -10.21 -6.24
C ILE A 165 -9.89 -11.68 -6.62
N GLY A 166 -9.28 -11.95 -7.76
CA GLY A 166 -8.99 -13.33 -8.17
C GLY A 166 -7.70 -13.88 -7.56
N ASP A 167 -7.38 -15.11 -7.97
CA ASP A 167 -6.25 -15.85 -7.42
C ASP A 167 -4.89 -15.38 -7.95
N PHE A 168 -3.85 -15.80 -7.24
CA PHE A 168 -2.46 -15.60 -7.62
C PHE A 168 -1.84 -16.92 -8.06
N VAL A 169 -0.84 -16.85 -8.92
CA VAL A 169 -0.07 -18.03 -9.34
C VAL A 169 0.58 -18.67 -8.11
N ALA A 170 0.32 -19.96 -7.90
CA ALA A 170 0.86 -20.71 -6.77
C ALA A 170 2.40 -20.75 -6.82
N ASP A 171 3.03 -20.64 -5.64
CA ASP A 171 4.48 -20.68 -5.44
C ASP A 171 5.29 -19.66 -6.26
N ASP A 172 4.66 -18.58 -6.74
CA ASP A 172 5.35 -17.50 -7.46
C ASP A 172 5.86 -16.39 -6.52
N SER A 173 7.19 -16.26 -6.44
CA SER A 173 7.86 -15.21 -5.68
C SER A 173 7.48 -13.78 -6.08
N GLN A 174 7.02 -13.57 -7.32
CA GLN A 174 6.56 -12.27 -7.82
C GLN A 174 5.06 -12.03 -7.60
N ARG A 175 4.35 -12.98 -6.97
CA ARG A 175 2.89 -12.96 -6.74
C ARG A 175 2.14 -12.53 -7.99
N ARG A 176 2.41 -13.13 -9.16
CA ARG A 176 1.67 -12.82 -10.39
C ARG A 176 0.20 -13.20 -10.26
N LEU A 177 -0.64 -12.47 -10.97
CA LEU A 177 -2.09 -12.71 -10.98
C LEU A 177 -2.40 -13.93 -11.84
N ASP A 178 -3.23 -14.85 -11.35
CA ASP A 178 -3.71 -16.00 -12.11
C ASP A 178 -4.88 -15.57 -13.00
N LEU A 179 -4.55 -14.90 -14.10
CA LEU A 179 -5.51 -14.42 -15.08
C LEU A 179 -5.81 -15.50 -16.12
N PHE A 180 -7.09 -15.71 -16.40
CA PHE A 180 -7.52 -16.65 -17.45
C PHE A 180 -6.95 -16.24 -18.81
N LYS A 181 -6.07 -17.09 -19.34
CA LYS A 181 -5.47 -16.90 -20.67
C LYS A 181 -6.55 -16.96 -21.76
N PRO A 182 -6.47 -16.14 -22.81
CA PRO A 182 -7.41 -16.18 -23.91
C PRO A 182 -7.36 -17.56 -24.60
N ARG A 183 -8.52 -18.04 -25.04
CA ARG A 183 -8.66 -19.32 -25.75
C ARG A 183 -9.48 -19.15 -27.01
N LEU A 184 -9.03 -19.76 -28.09
CA LEU A 184 -9.78 -19.91 -29.34
C LEU A 184 -10.96 -20.88 -29.13
N PRO A 185 -11.94 -20.92 -30.04
CA PRO A 185 -13.01 -21.92 -30.01
C PRO A 185 -12.51 -23.38 -29.99
N SER A 186 -11.29 -23.62 -30.50
CA SER A 186 -10.60 -24.91 -30.42
C SER A 186 -10.08 -25.26 -29.02
N GLY A 187 -10.11 -24.33 -28.06
CA GLY A 187 -9.53 -24.45 -26.72
C GLY A 187 -8.05 -24.08 -26.62
N GLU A 188 -7.39 -23.88 -27.76
CA GLU A 188 -5.97 -23.49 -27.83
C GLU A 188 -5.75 -22.01 -27.49
N CYS A 189 -4.57 -21.70 -26.95
CA CYS A 189 -4.15 -20.32 -26.74
C CYS A 189 -3.87 -19.66 -28.12
N PRO A 190 -4.29 -18.40 -28.34
CA PRO A 190 -3.95 -17.68 -29.56
C PRO A 190 -2.46 -17.66 -29.81
N ARG A 191 -2.07 -17.88 -31.08
CA ARG A 191 -0.66 -17.79 -31.48
C ARG A 191 -0.12 -16.42 -31.10
N GLY A 192 1.14 -16.41 -30.66
CA GLY A 192 1.85 -15.19 -30.29
C GLY A 192 1.44 -14.57 -28.96
N PHE A 193 0.42 -15.05 -28.25
CA PHE A 193 0.14 -14.58 -26.88
C PHE A 193 1.31 -14.95 -25.95
N LEU A 194 1.82 -13.96 -25.22
CA LEU A 194 2.95 -14.13 -24.31
C LEU A 194 2.47 -14.19 -22.85
N ASP A 195 1.89 -13.11 -22.37
CA ASP A 195 1.30 -13.00 -21.03
C ASP A 195 0.48 -11.69 -20.93
N PHE A 196 -0.06 -11.40 -19.76
CA PHE A 196 -0.64 -10.11 -19.41
C PHE A 196 0.44 -9.11 -18.97
N ALA A 197 0.31 -7.85 -19.41
CA ALA A 197 1.25 -6.78 -19.11
C ALA A 197 1.47 -6.59 -17.59
N VAL A 198 0.41 -6.71 -16.79
CA VAL A 198 0.47 -6.62 -15.32
C VAL A 198 1.41 -7.66 -14.70
N ASN A 199 1.59 -8.84 -15.31
CA ASN A 199 2.46 -9.91 -14.84
C ASN A 199 3.92 -9.79 -15.33
N MET A 200 4.16 -8.92 -16.32
CA MET A 200 5.48 -8.64 -16.89
C MET A 200 6.23 -7.52 -16.16
N VAL A 201 5.57 -6.82 -15.23
CA VAL A 201 6.22 -5.86 -14.34
C VAL A 201 6.73 -6.58 -13.09
N ASN A 202 8.02 -6.46 -12.83
CA ASN A 202 8.66 -6.94 -11.62
C ASN A 202 8.53 -5.88 -10.51
N ILE A 203 8.06 -6.31 -9.34
CA ILE A 203 7.79 -5.44 -8.21
C ILE A 203 8.75 -5.83 -7.08
N GLU A 204 9.28 -4.83 -6.40
CA GLU A 204 10.12 -5.06 -5.22
C GLU A 204 9.30 -5.77 -4.13
N THR A 205 9.86 -6.76 -3.43
CA THR A 205 9.03 -7.54 -2.48
C THR A 205 8.47 -6.69 -1.34
N THR A 206 9.13 -5.59 -1.00
CA THR A 206 8.67 -4.59 -0.03
C THR A 206 7.31 -4.01 -0.37
N HIS A 207 6.92 -4.11 -1.65
CA HIS A 207 5.68 -3.63 -2.25
C HIS A 207 4.77 -4.76 -2.76
N LEU A 208 5.21 -6.02 -2.62
CA LEU A 208 4.41 -7.16 -3.03
C LEU A 208 3.27 -7.47 -2.05
N VAL A 209 3.35 -7.08 -0.78
CA VAL A 209 2.32 -7.36 0.24
C VAL A 209 2.18 -6.13 1.15
N CYS A 210 0.98 -5.87 1.70
CA CYS A 210 0.72 -4.80 2.68
C CYS A 210 1.18 -3.40 2.26
N SER A 211 1.00 -3.04 0.99
CA SER A 211 1.24 -1.68 0.49
C SER A 211 0.04 -0.75 0.67
N THR A 212 -1.17 -1.31 0.81
CA THR A 212 -2.40 -0.56 1.10
C THR A 212 -2.81 -0.70 2.57
N PRO A 213 -3.64 0.21 3.10
CA PRO A 213 -4.23 0.04 4.44
C PRO A 213 -5.05 -1.26 4.57
N SER A 214 -5.61 -1.75 3.47
CA SER A 214 -6.34 -3.02 3.38
C SER A 214 -5.45 -4.27 3.26
N GLY A 215 -4.13 -4.12 3.21
CA GLY A 215 -3.17 -5.23 3.20
C GLY A 215 -2.78 -5.74 1.81
N HIS A 216 -3.22 -5.09 0.74
CA HIS A 216 -2.93 -5.50 -0.64
C HIS A 216 -1.55 -4.99 -1.11
N GLY A 217 -0.92 -5.72 -2.03
CA GLY A 217 0.29 -5.31 -2.74
C GLY A 217 0.01 -4.40 -3.93
N LEU A 218 1.08 -3.86 -4.53
CA LEU A 218 0.97 -2.98 -5.70
C LEU A 218 0.53 -3.70 -6.97
N ARG A 219 0.72 -5.02 -7.10
CA ARG A 219 0.35 -5.75 -8.32
C ARG A 219 -1.16 -5.77 -8.50
N GLU A 220 -1.86 -6.25 -7.48
CA GLU A 220 -3.31 -6.41 -7.46
C GLU A 220 -4.06 -5.07 -7.34
N THR A 221 -3.36 -3.98 -6.98
CA THR A 221 -3.96 -2.64 -6.88
C THR A 221 -3.48 -1.74 -8.02
N LEU A 222 -2.33 -1.07 -7.85
CA LEU A 222 -1.79 -0.08 -8.78
C LEU A 222 -1.61 -0.63 -10.19
N PHE A 223 -0.84 -1.71 -10.35
CA PHE A 223 -0.49 -2.20 -11.69
C PHE A 223 -1.67 -2.88 -12.38
N TYR A 224 -2.57 -3.51 -11.63
CA TYR A 224 -3.84 -3.99 -12.18
C TYR A 224 -4.77 -2.83 -12.58
N HIS A 225 -4.78 -1.71 -11.85
CA HIS A 225 -5.53 -0.53 -12.28
C HIS A 225 -4.97 0.06 -13.58
N LEU A 226 -3.64 0.12 -13.72
CA LEU A 226 -2.97 0.70 -14.89
C LEU A 226 -3.05 -0.20 -16.13
N PHE A 227 -2.88 -1.51 -15.98
CA PHE A 227 -2.81 -2.45 -17.09
C PHE A 227 -4.07 -3.32 -17.25
N SER A 228 -4.89 -3.47 -16.22
CA SER A 228 -6.03 -4.41 -16.21
C SER A 228 -5.63 -5.78 -16.80
N ARG A 229 -6.37 -6.29 -17.79
CA ARG A 229 -6.05 -7.51 -18.53
C ARG A 229 -5.41 -7.22 -19.89
N THR A 230 -4.59 -6.17 -19.98
CA THR A 230 -3.86 -5.85 -21.22
C THR A 230 -2.95 -7.01 -21.61
N GLN A 231 -3.14 -7.52 -22.83
CA GLN A 231 -2.46 -8.71 -23.33
C GLN A 231 -1.20 -8.33 -24.12
N VAL A 232 -0.13 -9.12 -24.02
CA VAL A 232 1.11 -8.89 -24.78
C VAL A 232 1.31 -10.01 -25.80
N TYR A 233 1.61 -9.63 -27.04
CA TYR A 233 1.80 -10.51 -28.17
C TYR A 233 3.18 -10.39 -28.79
N SER A 234 3.68 -11.45 -29.42
CA SER A 234 4.94 -11.46 -30.16
C SER A 234 4.93 -10.52 -31.36
N THR A 235 3.86 -10.55 -32.16
CA THR A 235 3.73 -9.78 -33.40
C THR A 235 2.38 -9.12 -33.54
N ARG A 236 2.32 -8.03 -34.31
CA ARG A 236 1.09 -7.29 -34.59
C ARG A 236 0.10 -8.14 -35.38
N VAL A 237 0.61 -9.00 -36.25
CA VAL A 237 -0.21 -9.94 -37.04
C VAL A 237 -0.94 -10.91 -36.11
N ASP A 238 -0.23 -11.48 -35.15
CA ASP A 238 -0.82 -12.42 -34.18
C ASP A 238 -1.79 -11.72 -33.24
N MET A 239 -1.44 -10.53 -32.75
CA MET A 239 -2.34 -9.67 -31.97
C MET A 239 -3.66 -9.39 -32.71
N LEU A 240 -3.60 -9.00 -33.99
CA LEU A 240 -4.79 -8.69 -34.78
C LEU A 240 -5.65 -9.92 -35.09
N ARG A 241 -5.04 -11.11 -35.24
CA ARG A 241 -5.78 -12.37 -35.37
C ARG A 241 -6.54 -12.72 -34.09
N ALA A 242 -5.96 -12.41 -32.94
CA ALA A 242 -6.56 -12.65 -31.64
C ALA A 242 -7.55 -11.55 -31.20
N ARG A 243 -7.77 -10.51 -32.02
CA ARG A 243 -8.64 -9.36 -31.72
C ARG A 243 -9.99 -9.70 -31.06
N PRO A 244 -10.75 -10.72 -31.49
CA PRO A 244 -12.04 -11.05 -30.87
C PRO A 244 -11.94 -11.48 -29.40
N LEU A 245 -10.73 -11.84 -28.93
CA LEU A 245 -10.46 -12.32 -27.57
C LEU A 245 -9.83 -11.25 -26.67
N ILE A 246 -9.57 -10.05 -27.20
CA ILE A 246 -8.99 -8.93 -26.47
C ILE A 246 -10.13 -8.13 -25.86
N THR A 247 -10.24 -8.14 -24.53
CA THR A 247 -11.31 -7.46 -23.79
C THR A 247 -10.96 -6.04 -23.37
N ASP A 248 -9.70 -5.84 -22.99
CA ASP A 248 -9.16 -4.55 -22.55
C ASP A 248 -8.20 -4.04 -23.65
N GLY A 249 -6.92 -3.87 -23.33
CA GLY A 249 -5.89 -3.51 -24.30
C GLY A 249 -5.08 -4.69 -24.81
N ALA A 250 -4.25 -4.43 -25.82
CA ALA A 250 -3.17 -5.32 -26.22
C ALA A 250 -1.98 -4.56 -26.79
N ILE A 251 -0.81 -5.17 -26.65
CA ILE A 251 0.47 -4.65 -27.11
C ILE A 251 1.18 -5.76 -27.89
N SER A 252 1.83 -5.45 -28.99
CA SER A 252 2.74 -6.38 -29.66
C SER A 252 4.19 -5.92 -29.57
N LEU A 253 5.15 -6.86 -29.53
CA LEU A 253 6.59 -6.53 -29.40
C LEU A 253 7.15 -5.79 -30.62
N ASP A 254 6.51 -5.94 -31.78
CA ASP A 254 6.72 -5.13 -33.00
C ASP A 254 5.87 -3.84 -33.01
N GLY A 255 5.41 -3.39 -31.85
CA GLY A 255 4.89 -2.05 -31.55
C GLY A 255 3.50 -1.71 -32.03
N GLY A 256 2.63 -2.70 -32.20
CA GLY A 256 1.20 -2.46 -32.30
C GLY A 256 0.61 -2.21 -30.90
N ILE A 257 -0.31 -1.25 -30.80
CA ILE A 257 -1.04 -0.97 -29.55
C ILE A 257 -2.55 -0.88 -29.84
N ILE A 258 -3.32 -1.65 -29.09
CA ILE A 258 -4.78 -1.56 -28.96
C ILE A 258 -5.06 -1.06 -27.55
N ARG A 259 -5.67 0.11 -27.40
CA ARG A 259 -5.95 0.73 -26.09
C ARG A 259 -7.21 0.15 -25.44
N ALA A 260 -8.19 -0.16 -26.28
CA ALA A 260 -9.46 -0.78 -25.94
C ALA A 260 -10.05 -1.40 -27.21
N PRO A 261 -11.07 -2.26 -27.13
CA PRO A 261 -11.78 -2.73 -28.31
C PRO A 261 -12.25 -1.56 -29.19
N GLY A 262 -11.79 -1.53 -30.44
CA GLY A 262 -12.09 -0.43 -31.38
C GLY A 262 -11.13 0.77 -31.33
N MET A 263 -10.20 0.83 -30.38
CA MET A 263 -9.23 1.93 -30.23
C MET A 263 -7.81 1.47 -30.56
N TYR A 264 -7.31 1.86 -31.73
CA TYR A 264 -5.98 1.49 -32.23
C TYR A 264 -5.04 2.68 -32.23
N SER A 265 -3.81 2.49 -31.78
CA SER A 265 -2.75 3.49 -31.97
C SER A 265 -2.06 3.22 -33.31
N LEU A 266 -2.10 4.21 -34.21
CA LEU A 266 -1.49 4.17 -35.54
C LEU A 266 -0.50 5.31 -35.68
N GLY A 267 0.52 5.15 -36.53
CA GLY A 267 1.52 6.18 -36.80
C GLY A 267 2.93 5.73 -36.49
N ARG A 268 3.88 6.68 -36.56
CA ARG A 268 5.26 6.42 -36.13
C ARG A 268 5.30 6.36 -34.61
N ARG A 269 6.19 5.50 -34.09
CA ARG A 269 6.44 5.44 -32.66
C ARG A 269 7.16 6.71 -32.24
N GLU A 270 6.62 7.37 -31.22
CA GLU A 270 7.32 8.45 -30.54
C GLU A 270 8.23 7.86 -29.48
N ASP A 271 9.39 8.47 -29.27
CA ASP A 271 10.26 8.00 -28.21
C ASP A 271 9.68 8.38 -26.85
N VAL A 272 9.64 7.43 -25.92
CA VAL A 272 9.06 7.67 -24.59
C VAL A 272 10.17 8.18 -23.67
N ASP A 273 9.98 9.40 -23.16
CA ASP A 273 10.95 10.10 -22.31
C ASP A 273 11.18 9.42 -20.96
N VAL A 274 10.14 8.75 -20.43
CA VAL A 274 10.14 8.09 -19.12
C VAL A 274 9.75 6.64 -19.28
N ARG A 275 10.62 5.74 -18.85
CA ARG A 275 10.44 4.29 -19.01
C ARG A 275 10.56 3.56 -17.69
N PHE A 276 10.07 2.32 -17.65
CA PHE A 276 10.37 1.46 -16.51
C PHE A 276 11.86 1.12 -16.48
N PRO A 277 12.51 1.14 -15.31
CA PRO A 277 13.89 0.73 -15.17
C PRO A 277 14.06 -0.76 -15.55
N VAL A 278 15.11 -1.04 -16.33
CA VAL A 278 15.54 -2.40 -16.61
C VAL A 278 16.54 -2.83 -15.53
N PRO A 279 16.38 -4.01 -14.89
CA PRO A 279 17.32 -4.47 -13.88
C PRO A 279 18.73 -4.59 -14.49
N SER A 280 19.69 -3.83 -13.96
CA SER A 280 21.12 -4.05 -14.25
C SER A 280 21.65 -4.95 -13.15
N GLY A 281 22.33 -6.05 -13.53
CA GLY A 281 22.63 -7.20 -12.66
C GLY A 281 23.59 -6.98 -11.49
N ALA A 282 23.42 -5.95 -10.66
CA ALA A 282 24.33 -5.63 -9.57
C ALA A 282 23.63 -5.31 -8.23
N SER A 283 23.75 -6.28 -7.31
CA SER A 283 23.56 -6.24 -5.86
C SER A 283 22.17 -6.56 -5.28
N SER A 284 21.81 -7.85 -5.33
CA SER A 284 20.83 -8.39 -4.41
C SER A 284 21.37 -8.31 -2.96
N ARG A 285 20.74 -7.47 -2.11
CA ARG A 285 20.78 -7.66 -0.65
C ARG A 285 20.40 -9.11 -0.32
N PRO A 286 20.98 -9.75 0.72
CA PRO A 286 20.71 -11.15 1.03
C PRO A 286 19.20 -11.38 1.25
N THR A 287 18.64 -12.37 0.55
CA THR A 287 17.20 -12.72 0.57
C THR A 287 16.64 -12.84 2.00
N ASN A 288 17.42 -13.41 2.93
CA ASN A 288 17.03 -13.56 4.34
C ASN A 288 16.69 -12.22 5.04
N TYR A 289 17.45 -11.15 4.80
CA TYR A 289 17.17 -9.86 5.46
C TYR A 289 15.86 -9.25 4.94
N ARG A 290 15.59 -9.43 3.64
CA ARG A 290 14.43 -8.88 2.93
C ARG A 290 13.14 -9.62 3.30
N GLU A 291 13.21 -10.93 3.51
CA GLU A 291 12.11 -11.72 4.07
C GLU A 291 11.75 -11.28 5.49
N ILE A 292 12.74 -11.00 6.33
CA ILE A 292 12.52 -10.49 7.69
C ILE A 292 11.83 -9.12 7.64
N GLU A 293 12.23 -8.23 6.72
CA GLU A 293 11.60 -6.92 6.54
C GLU A 293 10.13 -7.04 6.11
N ASN A 294 9.81 -7.93 5.16
CA ASN A 294 8.43 -8.19 4.74
C ASN A 294 7.58 -8.77 5.89
N ARG A 295 8.13 -9.73 6.66
CA ARG A 295 7.46 -10.28 7.85
C ARG A 295 7.19 -9.20 8.89
N MET A 296 8.12 -8.28 9.08
CA MET A 296 7.94 -7.16 10.02
C MET A 296 6.82 -6.22 9.57
N LYS A 297 6.71 -5.92 8.26
CA LYS A 297 5.60 -5.13 7.71
C LYS A 297 4.25 -5.84 7.86
N ASP A 298 4.18 -7.13 7.56
CA ASP A 298 2.97 -7.94 7.74
C ASP A 298 2.51 -7.97 9.21
N LEU A 299 3.44 -8.20 10.16
CA LEU A 299 3.13 -8.15 11.59
C LEU A 299 2.67 -6.77 12.05
N LYS A 300 3.28 -5.70 11.52
CA LYS A 300 2.87 -4.33 11.82
C LYS A 300 1.45 -4.06 11.31
N TRP A 301 1.15 -4.46 10.08
CA TRP A 301 -0.20 -4.33 9.51
C TRP A 301 -1.24 -5.14 10.30
N LYS A 302 -0.96 -6.40 10.65
CA LYS A 302 -1.83 -7.23 11.49
C LYS A 302 -2.12 -6.58 12.84
N ARG A 303 -1.11 -5.96 13.45
CA ARG A 303 -1.27 -5.21 14.71
C ARG A 303 -2.19 -4.00 14.53
N GLU A 304 -2.01 -3.22 13.47
CA GLU A 304 -2.83 -2.03 13.17
C GLU A 304 -4.30 -2.43 12.93
N LYS A 305 -4.54 -3.49 12.14
CA LYS A 305 -5.88 -4.03 11.91
C LYS A 305 -6.55 -4.48 13.20
N LEU A 306 -5.84 -5.22 14.05
CA LEU A 306 -6.36 -5.69 15.33
C LEU A 306 -6.70 -4.54 16.30
N LEU A 307 -5.93 -3.44 16.25
CA LEU A 307 -6.23 -2.24 17.04
C LEU A 307 -7.51 -1.56 16.56
N GLU A 308 -7.77 -1.55 15.25
CA GLU A 308 -9.00 -0.98 14.70
C GLU A 308 -10.22 -1.85 15.03
N ASP A 309 -10.09 -3.17 14.91
CA ASP A 309 -11.13 -4.13 15.32
C ASP A 309 -11.49 -3.95 16.81
N LEU A 310 -10.49 -3.79 17.69
CA LEU A 310 -10.70 -3.52 19.12
C LEU A 310 -11.45 -2.21 19.38
N ARG A 311 -11.16 -1.16 18.59
CA ARG A 311 -11.87 0.12 18.70
C ARG A 311 -13.33 -0.02 18.28
N GLN A 312 -13.57 -0.72 17.17
CA GLN A 312 -14.92 -0.96 16.67
C GLN A 312 -15.75 -1.79 17.67
N GLU A 313 -15.20 -2.88 18.18
CA GLU A 313 -15.81 -3.69 19.24
C GLU A 313 -16.12 -2.86 20.49
N ARG A 314 -15.22 -1.95 20.86
CA ARG A 314 -15.45 -1.06 22.00
C ARG A 314 -16.63 -0.12 21.77
N GLN A 315 -16.74 0.47 20.57
CA GLN A 315 -17.87 1.32 20.21
C GLN A 315 -19.19 0.55 20.21
N MET A 316 -19.21 -0.68 19.70
CA MET A 316 -20.40 -1.55 19.72
C MET A 316 -20.81 -1.90 21.16
N LEU A 317 -19.85 -2.22 22.03
CA LEU A 317 -20.11 -2.48 23.44
C LEU A 317 -20.70 -1.26 24.14
N ASP A 318 -20.15 -0.08 23.90
CA ASP A 318 -20.63 1.16 24.51
C ASP A 318 -22.05 1.51 24.02
N HIS A 319 -22.35 1.29 22.73
CA HIS A 319 -23.71 1.42 22.19
C HIS A 319 -24.69 0.43 22.81
N ALA A 320 -24.32 -0.86 22.92
CA ALA A 320 -25.17 -1.88 23.53
C ALA A 320 -25.46 -1.60 25.01
N LYS A 321 -24.50 -1.03 25.75
CA LYS A 321 -24.71 -0.58 27.14
C LYS A 321 -25.71 0.57 27.24
N LEU A 322 -25.61 1.56 26.36
CA LEU A 322 -26.56 2.68 26.31
C LEU A 322 -27.98 2.18 26.00
N ASP A 323 -28.10 1.28 25.03
CA ASP A 323 -29.37 0.65 24.66
C ASP A 323 -29.96 -0.20 25.80
N PHE A 324 -29.11 -0.93 26.53
CA PHE A 324 -29.52 -1.68 27.72
C PHE A 324 -30.03 -0.77 28.82
N GLU A 325 -29.31 0.30 29.17
CA GLU A 325 -29.76 1.25 30.20
C GLU A 325 -31.05 1.96 29.80
N ARG A 326 -31.23 2.31 28.51
CA ARG A 326 -32.51 2.85 28.01
C ARG A 326 -33.66 1.86 28.21
N LYS A 327 -33.50 0.60 27.75
CA LYS A 327 -34.54 -0.44 27.91
C LYS A 327 -34.84 -0.76 29.37
N LYS A 328 -33.82 -0.74 30.23
CA LYS A 328 -33.97 -0.93 31.67
C LYS A 328 -34.80 0.18 32.30
N GLN A 329 -34.55 1.45 31.92
CA GLN A 329 -35.37 2.57 32.37
C GLN A 329 -36.82 2.47 31.87
N GLU A 330 -37.02 2.14 30.59
CA GLU A 330 -38.36 1.89 30.03
C GLU A 330 -39.10 0.79 30.80
N PHE A 331 -38.41 -0.30 31.14
CA PHE A 331 -38.97 -1.39 31.93
C PHE A 331 -39.34 -0.96 33.36
N PHE A 332 -38.50 -0.17 34.04
CA PHE A 332 -38.83 0.38 35.35
C PHE A 332 -40.04 1.33 35.29
N MET A 333 -40.14 2.16 34.25
CA MET A 333 -41.31 3.02 34.04
C MET A 333 -42.59 2.20 33.84
N PHE A 334 -42.51 1.13 33.05
CA PHE A 334 -43.64 0.20 32.85
C PHE A 334 -44.10 -0.46 34.15
N LEU A 335 -43.17 -0.93 34.99
CA LEU A 335 -43.49 -1.50 36.29
C LEU A 335 -44.11 -0.47 37.25
N GLY A 336 -43.59 0.76 37.27
CA GLY A 336 -44.13 1.85 38.08
C GLY A 336 -45.58 2.22 37.71
N GLN A 337 -45.91 2.23 36.43
CA GLN A 337 -47.28 2.46 35.95
C GLN A 337 -48.21 1.31 36.34
N SER A 338 -47.73 0.06 36.21
CA SER A 338 -48.47 -1.17 36.57
C SER A 338 -48.81 -1.24 38.06
N SER A 339 -47.94 -0.72 38.94
CA SER A 339 -48.20 -0.64 40.38
C SER A 339 -49.36 0.29 40.74
N SER A 340 -49.66 1.32 39.92
CA SER A 340 -50.80 2.22 40.18
C SER A 340 -52.16 1.56 39.90
N TYR A 341 -52.18 0.51 39.07
CA TYR A 341 -53.40 -0.27 38.81
C TYR A 341 -53.72 -1.27 39.93
N ALA A 342 -52.72 -1.71 40.70
CA ALA A 342 -52.93 -2.58 41.87
C ALA A 342 -53.66 -1.84 43.01
N THR A 343 -53.40 -0.54 43.18
CA THR A 343 -54.12 0.29 44.16
C THR A 343 -55.59 0.52 43.82
N TRP A 344 -56.00 0.41 42.55
CA TRP A 344 -57.42 0.48 42.18
C TRP A 344 -58.18 -0.81 42.50
N LEU A 345 -57.54 -1.97 42.45
CA LEU A 345 -58.17 -3.24 42.79
C LEU A 345 -58.41 -3.38 44.31
N ASP A 346 -57.50 -2.89 45.15
CA ASP A 346 -57.71 -2.83 46.60
C ASP A 346 -58.81 -1.84 46.99
N VAL A 347 -58.90 -0.68 46.32
CA VAL A 347 -59.98 0.29 46.55
C VAL A 347 -61.34 -0.27 46.10
N ILE A 348 -61.40 -1.01 44.98
CA ILE A 348 -62.63 -1.67 44.53
C ILE A 348 -63.05 -2.80 45.48
N TYR A 349 -62.12 -3.58 46.01
CA TYR A 349 -62.44 -4.66 46.96
C TYR A 349 -62.95 -4.10 48.30
N ILE A 350 -62.33 -3.03 48.82
CA ILE A 350 -62.80 -2.33 50.03
C ILE A 350 -64.18 -1.67 49.79
N PHE A 351 -64.45 -1.16 48.59
CA PHE A 351 -65.77 -0.60 48.26
C PHE A 351 -66.85 -1.68 48.11
N TRP A 352 -66.49 -2.87 47.63
CA TRP A 352 -67.44 -3.98 47.42
C TRP A 352 -67.83 -4.68 48.73
N GLU A 353 -66.92 -4.87 49.69
CA GLU A 353 -67.27 -5.38 51.03
C GLU A 353 -68.16 -4.41 51.81
N ARG A 354 -67.95 -3.10 51.65
CA ARG A 354 -68.76 -2.07 52.34
C ARG A 354 -70.17 -1.92 51.76
N PHE A 355 -70.39 -2.39 50.52
CA PHE A 355 -71.70 -2.37 49.85
C PHE A 355 -72.48 -3.70 50.03
N SER A 356 -71.79 -4.82 50.33
CA SER A 356 -72.43 -6.13 50.54
C SER A 356 -72.88 -6.40 51.98
N ALA A 357 -72.57 -5.50 52.93
CA ALA A 357 -72.93 -5.62 54.34
C ALA A 357 -74.03 -4.63 54.81
N GLY A 358 -74.75 -3.99 53.86
CA GLY A 358 -75.83 -3.04 54.10
C GLY A 358 -77.21 -3.60 53.80
#